data_AF-A0A8J8GUN5-F1
#
_entry.id   AF-A0A8J8GUN5-F1
#
_cell.length_a   1.000
_cell.length_b   1.000
_cell.length_c   1.000
_cell.angle_alpha   90.00
_cell.angle_beta   90.00
_cell.angle_gamma   90.00
#
_symmetry.space_group_name_H-M   'P 1'
#
loop_
_entity.id
_entity.type
_entity.pdbx_description
1 polymer ?
#
loop_
_entity_poly.entity_id
_entity_poly.type
_entity_poly.pdbx_seq_one_letter_code
_entity_poly.pdbx_strand_id
1 'polypeptide(L)'
;MTNETVEVRPTERGWEVVAALPGVAPEEVAVEVADRELRIVVASEDDATPAALDRRVKLPGDVDPDNVDATMDHGLLTVRLPRTEALPEPIPGQIATAGEQLDQGREPAGGYPTGEDATGKNVAAGVPLR
;
A
#
# COMPACT_ATOMS: atom_id res chain seq x y z
N MET A 1 31.03 -26.90 6.82
CA MET A 1 29.59 -26.71 6.57
C MET A 1 29.08 -25.79 7.66
N THR A 2 29.21 -24.48 7.47
CA THR A 2 28.52 -23.49 8.33
C THR A 2 27.03 -23.65 8.07
N ASN A 3 26.29 -24.12 9.08
CA ASN A 3 24.85 -24.23 8.99
C ASN A 3 24.27 -22.87 9.33
N GLU A 4 24.18 -21.99 8.34
CA GLU A 4 23.48 -20.72 8.46
C GLU A 4 21.97 -21.00 8.44
N THR A 5 21.36 -20.88 9.62
CA THR A 5 19.92 -20.98 9.76
C THR A 5 19.31 -19.64 9.36
N VAL A 6 18.51 -19.65 8.29
CA VAL A 6 17.68 -18.52 7.89
C VAL A 6 16.23 -18.88 8.16
N GLU A 7 15.54 -18.07 8.94
CA GLU A 7 14.14 -18.23 9.28
C GLU A 7 13.33 -17.04 8.79
N VAL A 8 12.21 -17.31 8.13
CA VAL A 8 11.25 -16.28 7.71
C VAL A 8 10.01 -16.41 8.57
N ARG A 9 9.63 -15.34 9.27
CA ARG A 9 8.50 -15.30 10.18
C ARG A 9 7.47 -14.27 9.70
N PRO A 10 6.19 -14.64 9.55
CA PRO A 10 5.13 -13.66 9.33
C PRO A 10 4.94 -12.80 10.57
N THR A 11 4.73 -11.51 10.38
CA THR A 11 4.33 -10.58 11.45
C THR A 11 3.01 -9.89 11.07
N GLU A 12 2.43 -9.14 12.01
CA GLU A 12 1.19 -8.39 11.78
C GLU A 12 1.34 -7.32 10.70
N ARG A 13 2.54 -6.74 10.57
CA ARG A 13 2.85 -5.62 9.66
C ARG A 13 3.61 -6.04 8.41
N GLY A 14 4.02 -7.29 8.30
CA GLY A 14 5.15 -7.61 7.45
C GLY A 14 5.63 -9.05 7.51
N TRP A 15 6.92 -9.16 7.26
CA TRP A 15 7.75 -10.34 7.38
C TRP A 15 9.02 -9.96 8.15
N GLU A 16 9.47 -10.86 9.00
CA GLU A 16 10.74 -10.75 9.71
C GLU A 16 11.63 -11.89 9.27
N VAL A 17 12.82 -11.57 8.78
CA VAL A 17 13.82 -12.55 8.37
C VAL A 17 14.97 -12.51 9.35
N VAL A 18 15.29 -13.68 9.92
CA VAL A 18 16.36 -13.83 10.90
C VAL A 18 17.42 -14.75 10.31
N ALA A 19 18.66 -14.27 10.23
CA ALA A 19 19.80 -15.03 9.71
C ALA A 19 20.94 -15.04 10.72
N ALA A 20 21.43 -16.24 11.06
CA ALA A 20 22.58 -16.40 11.94
C ALA A 20 23.89 -16.27 11.14
N LEU A 21 24.62 -15.17 11.38
CA LEU A 21 25.88 -14.80 10.73
C LEU A 21 26.99 -14.62 11.79
N PRO A 22 27.48 -15.70 12.42
CA PRO A 22 28.49 -15.59 13.46
C PRO A 22 29.83 -15.14 12.88
N GLY A 23 30.42 -14.10 13.47
CA GLY A 23 31.73 -13.59 13.08
C GLY A 23 31.72 -12.62 11.90
N VAL A 24 30.55 -12.23 11.39
CA VAL A 24 30.41 -11.20 10.35
C VAL A 24 30.17 -9.84 11.01
N ALA A 25 30.84 -8.79 10.54
CA ALA A 25 30.55 -7.44 11.02
C ALA A 25 29.35 -6.84 10.27
N PRO A 26 28.52 -5.99 10.91
CA PRO A 26 27.37 -5.37 10.26
C PRO A 26 27.75 -4.52 9.04
N GLU A 27 28.95 -3.97 9.02
CA GLU A 27 29.50 -3.20 7.90
C GLU A 27 29.85 -4.05 6.67
N GLU A 28 30.06 -5.36 6.85
CA GLU A 28 30.33 -6.30 5.76
C GLU A 28 29.03 -6.87 5.16
N VAL A 29 27.89 -6.60 5.78
CA VAL A 29 26.58 -7.11 5.35
C VAL A 29 25.89 -6.09 4.47
N ALA A 30 25.62 -6.46 3.22
CA ALA A 30 24.72 -5.76 2.33
C ALA A 30 23.39 -6.52 2.23
N VAL A 31 22.29 -5.81 2.47
CA VAL A 31 20.93 -6.34 2.34
C VAL A 31 20.25 -5.62 1.19
N GLU A 32 19.82 -6.39 0.19
CA GLU A 32 19.08 -5.89 -0.96
C GLU A 32 17.71 -6.56 -1.01
N VAL A 33 16.65 -5.78 -1.22
CA VAL A 33 15.29 -6.29 -1.39
C VAL A 33 14.81 -5.92 -2.78
N ALA A 34 14.41 -6.92 -3.55
CA ALA A 34 13.88 -6.72 -4.89
C ALA A 34 12.64 -7.60 -5.10
N ASP A 35 11.51 -6.97 -5.45
CA ASP A 35 10.21 -7.63 -5.67
C ASP A 35 9.78 -8.45 -4.43
N ARG A 36 10.08 -9.76 -4.41
CA ARG A 36 9.80 -10.67 -3.28
C ARG A 36 11.01 -11.53 -2.93
N GLU A 37 12.20 -11.04 -3.22
CA GLU A 37 13.45 -11.71 -2.91
C GLU A 37 14.33 -10.81 -2.04
N LEU A 38 14.68 -11.33 -0.86
CA LEU A 38 15.68 -10.74 0.01
C LEU A 38 17.04 -11.36 -0.32
N ARG A 39 18.00 -10.53 -0.67
CA ARG A 39 19.39 -10.91 -0.92
C ARG A 39 20.27 -10.39 0.22
N ILE A 40 21.02 -11.28 0.82
CA ILE A 40 21.99 -10.99 1.88
C ILE A 40 23.36 -11.32 1.30
N VAL A 41 24.21 -10.31 1.16
CA VAL A 41 25.57 -10.45 0.67
C VAL A 41 26.52 -10.08 1.80
N VAL A 42 27.50 -10.94 2.07
CA VAL A 42 28.58 -10.65 3.02
C VAL A 42 29.85 -10.46 2.23
N ALA A 43 30.44 -9.26 2.34
CA ALA A 43 31.74 -8.99 1.76
C ALA A 43 32.82 -9.88 2.41
N SER A 44 33.80 -10.29 1.63
CA SER A 44 34.97 -10.98 2.17
C SER A 44 35.98 -9.94 2.66
N GLU A 45 36.67 -10.21 3.77
CA GLU A 45 37.82 -9.40 4.22
C GLU A 45 38.93 -9.32 3.16
N ASP A 46 38.99 -10.30 2.26
CA ASP A 46 40.00 -10.38 1.21
C ASP A 46 39.41 -9.96 -0.14
N ASP A 47 39.83 -8.79 -0.66
CA ASP A 47 39.43 -8.24 -1.97
C ASP A 47 39.68 -9.23 -3.14
N ALA A 48 40.57 -10.21 -2.97
CA ALA A 48 40.84 -11.22 -3.99
C ALA A 48 39.77 -12.34 -4.03
N THR A 49 38.89 -12.41 -3.04
CA THR A 49 37.83 -13.42 -2.97
C THR A 49 36.46 -12.83 -3.29
N PRO A 50 35.63 -13.55 -4.09
CA PRO A 50 34.23 -13.18 -4.19
C PRO A 50 33.57 -13.24 -2.81
N ALA A 51 32.51 -12.45 -2.63
CA ALA A 51 31.73 -12.33 -1.39
C ALA A 51 31.66 -13.64 -0.60
N ALA A 52 31.96 -13.55 0.69
CA ALA A 52 32.00 -14.68 1.61
C ALA A 52 30.66 -15.43 1.65
N LEU A 53 29.57 -14.69 1.43
CA LEU A 53 28.22 -15.22 1.34
C LEU A 53 27.37 -14.45 0.33
N ASP A 54 26.61 -15.18 -0.50
CA ASP A 54 25.46 -14.67 -1.26
C ASP A 54 24.28 -15.58 -0.94
N ARG A 55 23.30 -15.05 -0.19
CA ARG A 55 22.11 -15.80 0.19
C ARG A 55 20.87 -15.10 -0.31
N ARG A 56 19.99 -15.86 -0.95
CA ARG A 56 18.71 -15.37 -1.47
C ARG A 56 17.57 -16.08 -0.78
N VAL A 57 16.62 -15.31 -0.30
CA VAL A 57 15.48 -15.77 0.49
C VAL A 57 14.23 -15.29 -0.22
N LYS A 58 13.44 -16.25 -0.71
CA LYS A 58 12.14 -15.94 -1.31
C LYS A 58 11.13 -15.62 -0.23
N LEU A 59 10.50 -14.47 -0.36
CA LEU A 59 9.47 -14.00 0.55
C LEU A 59 8.11 -14.51 0.05
N PRO A 60 7.24 -14.95 0.96
CA PRO A 60 5.91 -15.46 0.62
C PRO A 60 4.91 -14.36 0.21
N GLY A 61 5.24 -13.07 0.39
CA GLY A 61 4.35 -11.96 0.07
C GLY A 61 5.10 -10.74 -0.43
N ASP A 62 4.34 -9.72 -0.83
CA ASP A 62 4.85 -8.42 -1.27
C ASP A 62 5.39 -7.62 -0.08
N VAL A 63 6.51 -6.95 -0.29
CA VAL A 63 7.21 -6.14 0.73
C VAL A 63 7.60 -4.79 0.16
N ASP A 64 7.66 -3.80 1.03
CA ASP A 64 8.07 -2.45 0.67
C ASP A 64 9.60 -2.33 0.88
N PRO A 65 10.39 -2.25 -0.21
CA PRO A 65 11.85 -2.17 -0.13
C PRO A 65 12.35 -0.81 0.39
N ASP A 66 11.51 0.24 0.31
CA ASP A 66 11.85 1.59 0.75
C ASP A 66 11.83 1.74 2.29
N ASN A 67 11.04 0.93 3.00
CA ASN A 67 10.91 0.95 4.46
C ASN A 67 11.53 -0.27 5.15
N VAL A 68 12.60 -0.83 4.60
CA VAL A 68 13.32 -1.97 5.18
C VAL A 68 14.18 -1.53 6.37
N ASP A 69 14.06 -2.25 7.49
CA ASP A 69 14.89 -2.06 8.67
C ASP A 69 15.75 -3.31 8.91
N ALA A 70 17.05 -3.13 9.03
CA ALA A 70 17.99 -4.23 9.27
C ALA A 70 18.81 -3.93 10.52
N THR A 71 18.76 -4.84 11.50
CA THR A 71 19.50 -4.74 12.75
C THR A 71 20.35 -5.99 12.92
N MET A 72 21.61 -5.83 13.31
CA MET A 72 22.50 -6.94 13.62
C MET A 72 22.87 -6.91 15.10
N ASP A 73 22.60 -8.00 15.80
CA ASP A 73 22.84 -8.14 17.24
C ASP A 73 23.54 -9.47 17.54
N HIS A 74 24.72 -9.44 18.16
CA HIS A 74 25.49 -10.63 18.54
C HIS A 74 25.70 -11.69 17.43
N GLY A 75 25.82 -11.27 16.16
CA GLY A 75 25.94 -12.19 15.02
C GLY A 75 24.61 -12.73 14.49
N LEU A 76 23.49 -12.13 14.90
CA LEU A 76 22.15 -12.41 14.39
C LEU A 76 21.64 -11.21 13.61
N LEU A 77 21.48 -11.38 12.30
CA LEU A 77 20.87 -10.38 11.44
C LEU A 77 19.35 -10.52 11.49
N THR A 78 18.66 -9.46 11.88
CA THR A 78 17.20 -9.34 11.88
C THR A 78 16.80 -8.29 10.86
N VAL A 79 16.12 -8.72 9.81
CA VAL A 79 15.60 -7.85 8.74
C VAL A 79 14.09 -7.79 8.84
N ARG A 80 13.55 -6.59 8.98
CA ARG A 80 12.12 -6.30 9.05
C ARG A 80 11.67 -5.73 7.71
N LEU A 81 10.76 -6.46 7.09
CA LEU A 81 10.24 -6.19 5.77
C LEU A 81 8.75 -5.85 5.93
N PRO A 82 8.38 -4.57 5.99
CA PRO A 82 6.98 -4.19 6.02
C PRO A 82 6.31 -4.62 4.71
N ARG A 83 5.00 -4.93 4.77
CA ARG A 83 4.24 -5.16 3.53
C ARG A 83 4.07 -3.83 2.82
N THR A 84 4.02 -3.88 1.49
CA THR A 84 3.46 -2.81 0.67
C THR A 84 1.96 -2.71 1.00
N GLU A 85 1.61 -2.05 2.11
CA GLU A 85 0.26 -1.56 2.31
C GLU A 85 0.07 -0.46 1.26
N ALA A 86 -0.65 -0.77 0.18
CA ALA A 86 -1.28 0.27 -0.60
C ALA A 86 -2.01 1.17 0.40
N LEU A 87 -1.57 2.42 0.51
CA LEU A 87 -2.19 3.46 1.33
C LEU A 87 -3.70 3.23 1.37
N PRO A 88 -4.35 3.22 2.55
CA PRO A 88 -5.80 3.13 2.57
C PRO A 88 -6.34 4.25 1.69
N GLU A 89 -6.94 3.91 0.56
CA GLU A 89 -7.71 4.86 -0.23
C GLU A 89 -8.65 5.55 0.76
N PRO A 90 -8.61 6.88 0.88
CA PRO A 90 -9.53 7.57 1.77
C PRO A 90 -10.93 7.26 1.24
N ILE A 91 -11.67 6.43 1.96
CA ILE A 91 -13.10 6.17 1.72
C ILE A 91 -13.81 7.53 1.61
N PRO A 92 -14.25 7.96 0.40
CA PRO A 92 -15.07 9.14 0.32
C PRO A 92 -16.48 8.70 0.69
N GLY A 93 -16.92 9.08 1.89
CA GLY A 93 -18.34 8.99 2.22
C GLY A 93 -18.63 8.71 3.69
N GLN A 94 -18.92 9.78 4.43
CA GLN A 94 -20.21 9.91 5.12
C GLN A 94 -20.31 11.29 5.79
N ILE A 95 -21.09 12.18 5.19
CA ILE A 95 -21.89 13.12 5.97
C ILE A 95 -23.35 12.72 5.78
N ALA A 96 -23.86 11.94 6.73
CA ALA A 96 -25.30 11.79 6.91
C ALA A 96 -25.81 13.04 7.63
N THR A 97 -26.82 13.64 7.01
CA THR A 97 -27.56 14.84 7.39
C THR A 97 -28.00 14.87 8.86
N ALA A 98 -27.68 15.95 9.58
CA ALA A 98 -28.44 16.39 10.74
C ALA A 98 -29.20 17.66 10.33
N GLY A 99 -30.52 17.59 10.39
CA GLY A 99 -31.41 18.66 9.96
C GLY A 99 -31.30 19.89 10.84
N GLU A 100 -31.48 21.06 10.23
CA GLU A 100 -31.77 22.30 10.94
C GLU A 100 -33.01 22.93 10.30
N GLN A 101 -34.12 22.64 10.96
CA GLN A 101 -35.14 23.56 11.43
C GLN A 101 -35.71 24.64 10.47
N LEU A 102 -37.03 24.51 10.33
CA LEU A 102 -38.01 25.47 9.85
C LEU A 102 -38.00 26.73 10.75
N ASP A 103 -37.88 27.93 10.17
CA ASP A 103 -38.44 29.13 10.78
C ASP A 103 -39.02 30.07 9.73
N GLN A 104 -40.10 30.72 10.16
CA GLN A 104 -41.21 31.22 9.38
C GLN A 104 -40.95 32.62 8.85
N GLY A 105 -41.48 32.91 7.66
CA GLY A 105 -41.42 34.27 7.14
C GLY A 105 -42.19 34.48 5.86
N ARG A 106 -43.51 34.72 6.02
CA ARG A 106 -44.33 35.64 5.21
C ARG A 106 -45.23 35.01 4.14
N GLU A 107 -46.48 34.79 4.54
CA GLU A 107 -47.67 35.02 3.69
C GLU A 107 -48.17 36.48 3.92
N PRO A 108 -49.14 37.05 3.15
CA PRO A 108 -49.98 36.41 2.14
C PRO A 108 -50.29 37.25 0.86
N ALA A 109 -51.04 36.57 -0.03
CA ALA A 109 -52.12 37.07 -0.89
C ALA A 109 -51.79 37.58 -2.31
N GLY A 110 -52.34 36.86 -3.31
CA GLY A 110 -52.70 37.49 -4.59
C GLY A 110 -52.84 36.55 -5.80
N GLY A 111 -53.97 35.83 -5.91
CA GLY A 111 -54.65 35.58 -7.19
C GLY A 111 -54.22 34.39 -8.06
N TYR A 112 -55.12 33.41 -8.19
CA TYR A 112 -55.37 32.69 -9.47
C TYR A 112 -56.49 33.45 -10.23
N PRO A 113 -56.74 33.29 -11.56
CA PRO A 113 -56.39 32.15 -12.41
C PRO A 113 -56.01 32.47 -13.90
N THR A 114 -55.66 31.40 -14.64
CA THR A 114 -55.93 31.07 -16.06
C THR A 114 -55.75 32.10 -17.19
N GLY A 115 -54.91 31.71 -18.17
CA GLY A 115 -54.97 32.05 -19.60
C GLY A 115 -54.07 31.06 -20.36
N GLU A 116 -54.60 30.03 -21.01
CA GLU A 116 -55.08 30.02 -22.41
C GLU A 116 -53.93 30.01 -23.45
N ASP A 117 -53.63 28.80 -23.92
CA ASP A 117 -53.42 28.38 -25.31
C ASP A 117 -52.67 29.32 -26.28
N ALA A 118 -51.45 28.94 -26.68
CA ALA A 118 -50.94 29.20 -28.03
C ALA A 118 -49.73 28.31 -28.40
N THR A 119 -50.03 27.26 -29.18
CA THR A 119 -49.31 26.79 -30.37
C THR A 119 -47.79 27.06 -30.50
N GLY A 120 -47.01 25.98 -30.48
CA GLY A 120 -45.57 25.96 -30.77
C GLY A 120 -45.12 24.65 -31.38
N LYS A 121 -45.72 24.31 -32.52
CA LYS A 121 -45.36 23.23 -33.45
C LYS A 121 -43.84 23.12 -33.66
N ASN A 122 -43.25 21.98 -33.32
CA ASN A 122 -42.08 21.47 -34.05
C ASN A 122 -42.27 19.98 -34.36
N VAL A 123 -42.28 19.72 -35.66
CA VAL A 123 -42.50 18.45 -36.33
C VAL A 123 -41.16 17.90 -36.81
N ALA A 124 -41.10 16.57 -36.91
CA ALA A 124 -40.18 15.77 -37.73
C ALA A 124 -38.72 15.69 -37.20
N ALA A 125 -37.98 14.57 -37.27
CA ALA A 125 -38.12 13.23 -37.81
C ALA A 125 -37.16 12.36 -36.95
N GLY A 126 -37.35 11.07 -36.69
CA GLY A 126 -37.46 9.98 -37.65
C GLY A 126 -36.90 8.70 -37.00
N VAL A 127 -37.78 7.69 -36.90
CA VAL A 127 -37.56 6.24 -36.94
C VAL A 127 -36.70 5.55 -35.85
N PRO A 128 -37.28 4.58 -35.10
CA PRO A 128 -36.53 3.60 -34.29
C PRO A 128 -36.20 2.32 -35.09
N LEU A 129 -35.19 1.56 -34.64
CA LEU A 129 -35.08 0.08 -34.61
C LEU A 129 -33.62 -0.38 -34.78
N ARG A 130 -33.06 -1.02 -33.75
CA ARG A 130 -32.72 -2.45 -33.76
C ARG A 130 -32.37 -2.98 -32.38
#